data_AF-A0A836UIB1-F1
#
_entry.id   AF-A0A836UIB1-F1
#
_cell.length_a   1.000
_cell.length_b   1.000
_cell.length_c   1.000
_cell.angle_alpha   90.00
_cell.angle_beta   90.00
_cell.angle_gamma   90.00
#
_symmetry.space_group_name_H-M   'P 1'
#
loop_
_entity.id
_entity.type
_entity.pdbx_description
1 polymer ?
#
loop_
_entity_poly.entity_id
_entity_poly.type
_entity_poly.pdbx_seq_one_letter_code
_entity_poly.pdbx_strand_id
1 'polypeptide(L)'
;MVKIEGYLTDSTLQVVDQALTTYKDQQITAVYFDADGLVSVDRRALEAAQTRFPTGLAITFHTSRIALQQLLKSCGLEVAEYSLD
;
A
#
# COMPACT_ATOMS: atom_id res chain seq x y z
N MET A 1 -9.20 -0.45 -7.42
CA MET A 1 -7.74 -0.48 -7.28
C MET A 1 -7.25 0.96 -7.23
N VAL A 2 -6.58 1.35 -6.14
CA VAL A 2 -6.08 2.71 -5.92
C VAL A 2 -4.66 2.81 -6.50
N LYS A 3 -4.43 3.72 -7.45
CA LYS A 3 -3.12 3.89 -8.06
C LYS A 3 -2.23 4.80 -7.21
N ILE A 4 -1.01 4.34 -6.93
CA ILE A 4 0.02 5.13 -6.27
C ILE A 4 1.15 5.38 -7.27
N GLU A 5 1.42 6.66 -7.52
CA GLU A 5 2.45 7.09 -8.47
C GLU A 5 3.50 7.98 -7.77
N GLY A 6 4.74 7.95 -8.26
CA GLY A 6 5.81 8.82 -7.78
C GLY A 6 6.52 8.27 -6.54
N TYR A 7 6.63 9.06 -5.48
CA TYR A 7 7.42 8.74 -4.30
C TYR A 7 6.52 8.44 -3.10
N LEU A 8 6.71 7.29 -2.46
CA LEU A 8 6.03 6.98 -1.21
C LEU A 8 6.85 7.54 -0.04
N THR A 9 6.43 8.71 0.44
CA THR A 9 6.99 9.41 1.61
C THR A 9 5.93 9.54 2.70
N ASP A 10 6.31 10.02 3.88
CA ASP A 10 5.38 10.30 4.98
C ASP A 10 4.21 11.21 4.58
N SER A 11 4.44 12.20 3.71
CA SER A 11 3.40 13.10 3.22
C SER A 11 2.40 12.38 2.32
N THR A 12 2.87 11.47 1.46
CA THR A 12 2.00 10.67 0.58
C THR A 12 1.16 9.70 1.41
N LEU A 13 1.71 9.16 2.50
CA LEU A 13 0.99 8.28 3.41
C LEU A 13 -0.11 8.99 4.20
N GLN A 14 0.05 10.26 4.56
CA GLN A 14 -1.04 11.01 5.19
C GLN A 14 -2.26 11.13 4.27
N VAL A 15 -2.04 11.30 2.96
CA VAL A 15 -3.13 11.32 1.97
C VAL A 15 -3.80 9.94 1.88
N VAL A 16 -3.01 8.86 1.89
CA VAL A 16 -3.54 7.49 1.93
C VAL A 16 -4.34 7.25 3.20
N ASP A 17 -3.86 7.70 4.36
CA ASP A 17 -4.52 7.54 5.66
C ASP A 17 -5.88 8.25 5.70
N GLN A 18 -5.96 9.47 5.15
CA GLN A 18 -7.22 10.20 5.00
C GLN A 18 -8.22 9.46 4.10
N ALA A 19 -7.74 8.88 3.00
CA ALA A 19 -8.57 8.09 2.09
C ALA A 19 -9.07 6.80 2.79
N LEU A 20 -8.19 6.10 3.51
CA LEU A 20 -8.54 4.89 4.25
C LEU A 20 -9.55 5.14 5.38
N THR A 21 -9.44 6.28 6.06
CA THR A 21 -10.43 6.70 7.07
C THR A 21 -11.81 6.90 6.42
N THR A 22 -11.87 7.50 5.23
CA THR A 22 -13.12 7.66 4.49
C THR A 22 -13.72 6.31 4.06
N TYR A 23 -12.87 5.33 3.73
CA TYR A 23 -13.31 3.99 3.35
C TYR A 23 -13.85 3.16 4.53
N LYS A 24 -13.37 3.42 5.75
CA LYS A 24 -13.92 2.81 6.97
C LYS A 24 -15.41 3.15 7.15
N ASP A 25 -15.78 4.40 6.89
CA ASP A 25 -17.17 4.85 7.00
C ASP A 25 -18.09 4.21 5.94
N GLN A 26 -17.50 3.73 4.84
CA GLN A 26 -18.20 3.09 3.73
C GLN A 26 -18.29 1.55 3.86
N GLN A 27 -17.92 0.98 5.02
CA GLN A 27 -17.86 -0.47 5.27
C GLN A 27 -16.97 -1.24 4.27
N ILE A 28 -15.94 -0.58 3.73
CA ILE A 28 -14.97 -1.26 2.87
C ILE A 28 -14.14 -2.21 3.75
N THR A 29 -14.03 -3.46 3.32
CA THR A 29 -13.29 -4.51 4.04
C THR A 29 -11.96 -4.87 3.38
N ALA A 30 -11.73 -4.43 2.14
CA ALA A 30 -10.48 -4.64 1.42
C ALA A 30 -10.12 -3.45 0.51
N VAL A 31 -8.84 -3.09 0.46
CA VAL A 31 -8.27 -2.07 -0.44
C VAL A 31 -7.07 -2.66 -1.18
N TYR A 32 -7.08 -2.50 -2.50
CA TYR A 32 -6.01 -2.94 -3.38
C TYR A 32 -5.27 -1.73 -3.95
N PHE A 33 -3.96 -1.65 -3.72
CA PHE A 33 -3.10 -0.58 -4.20
C PHE A 33 -2.26 -1.03 -5.40
N ASP A 34 -2.33 -0.30 -6.49
CA ASP A 34 -1.39 -0.42 -7.61
C ASP A 34 -0.13 0.38 -7.31
N ALA A 35 0.98 -0.31 -7.13
CA ALA A 35 2.27 0.24 -6.77
C ALA A 35 3.26 0.30 -7.96
N ASP A 36 2.82 -0.02 -9.18
CA ASP A 36 3.73 0.02 -10.35
C ASP A 36 4.18 1.43 -10.73
N GLY A 37 3.38 2.44 -10.39
CA GLY A 37 3.74 3.84 -10.57
C GLY A 37 4.78 4.35 -9.56
N LEU A 38 5.15 3.58 -8.53
CA LEU A 38 6.10 4.00 -7.51
C LEU A 38 7.54 3.96 -8.06
N VAL A 39 8.19 5.13 -8.07
CA VAL A 39 9.58 5.32 -8.45
C VAL A 39 10.51 4.86 -7.32
N SER A 40 10.20 5.26 -6.08
CA SER A 40 10.97 4.98 -4.88
C SER A 40 10.05 4.98 -3.66
N VAL A 41 10.42 4.19 -2.66
CA VAL A 41 9.65 4.02 -1.43
C VAL A 41 10.57 4.17 -0.22
N ASP A 42 10.22 5.05 0.70
CA ASP A 42 10.88 5.14 1.99
C ASP A 42 10.39 4.00 2.89
N ARG A 43 11.34 3.19 3.37
CA ARG A 43 11.06 2.09 4.29
C ARG A 43 10.39 2.57 5.58
N ARG A 44 10.81 3.72 6.14
CA ARG A 44 10.22 4.26 7.38
C ARG A 44 8.76 4.63 7.17
N ALA A 45 8.46 5.16 5.99
CA ALA A 45 7.10 5.47 5.59
C ALA A 45 6.28 4.17 5.54
N LEU A 46 6.76 3.11 4.88
CA LEU A 46 6.05 1.81 4.84
C LEU A 46 5.77 1.23 6.23
N GLU A 47 6.76 1.26 7.12
CA GLU A 47 6.62 0.78 8.50
C GLU A 47 5.56 1.61 9.26
N ALA A 48 5.57 2.94 9.08
CA ALA A 48 4.54 3.81 9.63
C ALA A 48 3.14 3.50 9.07
N ALA A 49 3.04 3.21 7.76
CA ALA A 49 1.79 2.85 7.10
C ALA A 49 1.17 1.58 7.72
N GLN A 50 1.98 0.54 7.96
CA GLN A 50 1.53 -0.70 8.58
C GLN A 50 0.85 -0.47 9.93
N THR A 51 1.39 0.42 10.75
CA THR A 51 0.82 0.74 12.08
C THR A 51 -0.44 1.61 12.02
N ARG A 52 -0.64 2.35 10.93
CA ARG A 52 -1.78 3.28 10.75
C ARG A 52 -2.98 2.62 10.10
N PHE A 53 -2.77 1.51 9.39
CA PHE A 53 -3.86 0.83 8.71
C PHE A 53 -4.93 0.33 9.68
N PRO A 54 -6.21 0.67 9.45
CA PRO A 54 -7.28 0.30 10.35
C PRO A 54 -7.41 -1.23 10.45
N THR A 55 -7.42 -1.75 11.67
CA THR A 55 -7.62 -3.17 11.95
C THR A 55 -8.95 -3.66 11.37
N GLY A 56 -8.91 -4.73 10.58
CA GLY A 56 -10.08 -5.29 9.90
C GLY A 56 -10.22 -4.88 8.43
N LEU A 57 -9.34 -4.01 7.92
CA LEU A 57 -9.23 -3.70 6.50
C LEU A 57 -8.08 -4.50 5.89
N ALA A 58 -8.39 -5.40 4.96
CA ALA A 58 -7.37 -6.10 4.18
C ALA A 58 -6.72 -5.11 3.20
N ILE A 59 -5.40 -4.99 3.22
CA ILE A 59 -4.67 -4.08 2.33
C ILE A 59 -3.65 -4.87 1.55
N THR A 60 -3.82 -4.90 0.23
CA THR A 60 -2.97 -5.67 -0.68
C THR A 60 -2.33 -4.74 -1.70
N PHE A 61 -1.01 -4.85 -1.85
CA PHE A 61 -0.26 -4.11 -2.87
C PHE A 61 -0.03 -4.99 -4.10
N HIS A 62 -0.25 -4.44 -5.28
CA HIS A 62 0.02 -5.06 -6.56
C HIS A 62 1.18 -4.31 -7.23
N THR A 63 2.23 -5.03 -7.60
CA THR A 63 3.29 -4.47 -8.42
C THR A 63 4.00 -5.56 -9.22
N SER A 64 4.40 -5.27 -10.45
CA SER A 64 5.26 -6.06 -11.31
C SER A 64 6.76 -5.93 -10.96
N ARG A 65 7.14 -4.98 -10.10
CA ARG A 65 8.55 -4.70 -9.74
C ARG A 65 9.01 -5.60 -8.60
N ILE A 66 9.78 -6.65 -8.90
CA ILE A 66 10.26 -7.65 -7.91
C ILE A 66 10.95 -7.00 -6.68
N ALA A 67 11.83 -6.02 -6.89
CA ALA A 67 12.52 -5.34 -5.79
C ALA A 67 11.54 -4.63 -4.84
N LEU A 68 10.46 -4.05 -5.38
CA LEU A 68 9.42 -3.41 -4.59
C LEU A 68 8.56 -4.45 -3.86
N GLN A 69 8.22 -5.56 -4.50
CA GLN A 69 7.54 -6.68 -3.84
C GLN A 69 8.33 -7.17 -2.62
N GLN A 70 9.64 -7.37 -2.76
CA GLN A 70 10.51 -7.81 -1.67
C GLN A 70 10.56 -6.76 -0.54
N LEU A 71 10.66 -5.47 -0.88
CA LEU A 71 10.65 -4.39 0.10
C LEU A 71 9.33 -4.37 0.88
N LEU A 72 8.19 -4.40 0.19
CA LEU A 72 6.86 -4.41 0.80
C LEU A 72 6.66 -5.64 1.70
N LYS A 73 7.02 -6.84 1.23
CA LYS A 73 6.99 -8.08 2.03
C LYS A 73 7.90 -7.99 3.25
N SER A 74 9.09 -7.40 3.12
CA SER A 74 10.02 -7.21 4.24
C SER A 74 9.50 -6.23 5.31
N CYS A 75 8.58 -5.34 4.93
CA CYS A 75 7.86 -4.45 5.84
C CYS A 75 6.58 -5.10 6.41
N GLY A 76 6.34 -6.39 6.15
CA GLY A 76 5.16 -7.11 6.64
C GLY A 76 3.85 -6.70 5.97
N LEU A 77 3.92 -6.14 4.75
CA LEU A 77 2.75 -5.80 3.94
C LEU A 77 2.37 -6.95 3.01
N GLU A 78 1.07 -7.11 2.78
CA GLU A 78 0.54 -8.11 1.87
C GLU A 78 0.72 -7.64 0.42
N VAL A 79 1.31 -8.50 -0.40
CA VAL A 79 1.58 -8.23 -1.82
C VAL A 79 0.99 -9.36 -2.63
N ALA A 80 0.07 -9.06 -3.56
CA ALA A 80 -0.38 -10.07 -4.51
C ALA A 80 0.65 -10.18 -5.63
N GLU A 81 0.97 -11.41 -5.97
CA GLU A 81 1.86 -11.72 -7.07
C GLU A 81 1.03 -11.68 -8.36
N TYR A 82 1.52 -11.00 -9.39
CA TYR A 82 1.00 -11.21 -10.74
C TYR A 82 1.30 -12.66 -11.13
N SER A 83 0.32 -13.54 -11.00
CA SER A 83 0.30 -14.82 -11.70
C SER A 83 0.24 -14.49 -13.18
N LEU A 84 1.38 -14.57 -13.87
CA LEU A 84 1.44 -14.52 -15.32
C LEU A 84 0.98 -15.90 -15.84
N ASP A 85 -0.34 -16.10 -15.87
CA ASP A 85 -1.00 -17.05 -16.77
C ASP A 85 -1.42 -16.32 -18.06
#